data_AF-A0A178YRW0-F1
#
_entry.id   AF-A0A178YRW0-F1
#
_cell.length_a   1.000
_cell.length_b   1.000
_cell.length_c   1.000
_cell.angle_alpha   90.00
_cell.angle_beta   90.00
_cell.angle_gamma   90.00
#
_symmetry.space_group_name_H-M   'P 1'
#
loop_
_entity.id
_entity.type
_entity.pdbx_description
1 polymer ?
#
loop_
_entity_poly.entity_id
_entity_poly.type
_entity_poly.pdbx_seq_one_letter_code
_entity_poly.pdbx_strand_id
1 'polypeptide(L)'
;MTRAFASGFLAAAALAFLSTTAAAEPEIVSGPAAEPDCFAPWTPETKFFKFPKKEGPYRIALANGYIANTWRIQMIQTAKAYAAQPDVAAKLKEFKVVSTGEDVPAQISAINNFIDSGYDAIIVNAQNPTAFGPVIKRAKEAGVVLVAFDNVLDTEDAINVNVDQKGLGVLWANWLAKHLPEGGKILEVRGVPGTSVDTDRHNGIQETFAATGKKWDVVEVLGKWDDPTAQKATADAIAVHKKFDGITAQGGDTGVVQAMIDAGHPFVPFGGETENGFRKFCAKHAGEGLKCSSAGTGPAQVAVAMKTAIAALEGQVVPQSIKLPLAIVEDPNFKEGEDYYPDQSDNFFVGNAFPTCGINFTAQEIMGQTKENQ
;
A
#
# COMPACT_ATOMS: atom_id res chain seq x y z
N MET A 1 -25.86 -71.75 -48.78
CA MET A 1 -25.12 -71.94 -47.52
C MET A 1 -23.91 -71.02 -47.53
N THR A 2 -23.80 -70.12 -46.55
CA THR A 2 -22.56 -69.54 -45.94
C THR A 2 -21.47 -68.96 -46.88
N ARG A 3 -20.93 -67.76 -46.72
CA ARG A 3 -20.73 -66.87 -45.55
C ARG A 3 -20.31 -65.48 -46.06
N ALA A 4 -20.62 -64.47 -45.25
CA ALA A 4 -20.44 -63.05 -45.51
C ALA A 4 -19.01 -62.54 -45.22
N PHE A 5 -18.73 -61.37 -45.81
CA PHE A 5 -17.64 -60.43 -45.62
C PHE A 5 -17.29 -60.13 -44.14
N ALA A 6 -16.02 -59.81 -43.87
CA ALA A 6 -15.56 -58.45 -43.53
C ALA A 6 -14.22 -58.45 -42.78
N SER A 7 -13.43 -57.45 -43.16
CA SER A 7 -12.06 -57.09 -42.78
C SER A 7 -11.88 -56.82 -41.28
N GLY A 8 -10.86 -57.43 -40.67
CA GLY A 8 -10.45 -57.13 -39.30
C GLY A 8 -9.47 -55.97 -39.24
N PHE A 9 -9.89 -54.87 -38.63
CA PHE A 9 -9.09 -53.67 -38.33
C PHE A 9 -8.04 -53.96 -37.23
N LEU A 10 -6.82 -53.47 -37.45
CA LEU A 10 -5.80 -53.27 -36.41
C LEU A 10 -6.28 -52.18 -35.44
N ALA A 11 -6.54 -52.56 -34.18
CA ALA A 11 -6.78 -51.60 -33.11
C ALA A 11 -5.43 -51.11 -32.57
N ALA A 12 -5.01 -49.92 -32.99
CA ALA A 12 -3.95 -49.17 -32.30
C ALA A 12 -4.55 -48.54 -31.04
N ALA A 13 -4.14 -49.02 -29.86
CA ALA A 13 -4.50 -48.41 -28.59
C ALA A 13 -3.73 -47.09 -28.43
N ALA A 14 -4.40 -45.98 -28.72
CA ALA A 14 -3.91 -44.65 -28.35
C ALA A 14 -4.06 -44.48 -26.83
N LEU A 15 -2.95 -44.58 -26.10
CA LEU A 15 -2.84 -44.10 -24.71
C LEU A 15 -3.02 -42.58 -24.74
N ALA A 16 -4.24 -42.12 -24.48
CA ALA A 16 -4.49 -40.73 -24.15
C ALA A 16 -3.80 -40.45 -22.80
N PHE A 17 -2.65 -39.78 -22.85
CA PHE A 17 -2.13 -39.08 -21.68
C PHE A 17 -3.18 -38.04 -21.30
N LEU A 18 -4.01 -38.36 -20.30
CA LEU A 18 -4.67 -37.35 -19.49
C LEU A 18 -3.53 -36.57 -18.83
N SER A 19 -3.10 -35.49 -19.46
CA SER A 19 -2.34 -34.45 -18.79
C SER A 19 -3.25 -33.92 -17.70
N THR A 20 -3.10 -34.46 -16.48
CA THR A 20 -3.55 -33.76 -15.29
C THR A 20 -2.83 -32.44 -15.33
N THR A 21 -3.53 -31.36 -15.68
CA THR A 21 -3.06 -30.01 -15.46
C THR A 21 -2.73 -29.91 -13.98
N ALA A 22 -1.45 -30.09 -13.64
CA ALA A 22 -0.95 -29.84 -12.30
C ALA A 22 -1.41 -28.42 -11.94
N ALA A 23 -2.12 -28.31 -10.82
CA ALA A 23 -2.91 -27.13 -10.49
C ALA A 23 -2.06 -25.86 -10.62
N ALA A 24 -2.57 -24.90 -11.40
CA ALA A 24 -1.97 -23.57 -11.52
C ALA A 24 -2.07 -22.77 -10.19
N GLU A 25 -2.83 -23.29 -9.23
CA GLU A 25 -3.04 -22.69 -7.91
C GLU A 25 -1.83 -22.90 -6.99
N PRO A 26 -1.53 -21.95 -6.08
CA PRO A 26 -0.49 -22.15 -5.08
C PRO A 26 -0.85 -23.25 -4.08
N GLU A 27 0.16 -24.01 -3.65
CA GLU A 27 0.03 -24.91 -2.51
C GLU A 27 0.05 -24.09 -1.22
N ILE A 28 -0.87 -24.39 -0.28
CA ILE A 28 -0.79 -23.89 1.09
C ILE A 28 0.18 -24.79 1.85
N VAL A 29 1.27 -24.20 2.34
CA VAL A 29 2.36 -24.92 3.01
C VAL A 29 2.57 -24.39 4.43
N SER A 30 3.36 -25.11 5.22
CA SER A 30 3.91 -24.58 6.47
C SER A 30 5.07 -23.63 6.18
N GLY A 31 5.24 -22.60 7.02
CA GLY A 31 6.42 -21.75 6.99
C GLY A 31 7.71 -22.47 7.43
N PRO A 32 8.84 -21.75 7.55
CA PRO A 32 8.96 -20.28 7.43
C PRO A 32 8.95 -19.79 5.96
N ALA A 33 8.81 -18.48 5.79
CA ALA A 33 9.05 -17.82 4.50
C ALA A 33 10.53 -17.95 4.08
N ALA A 34 10.81 -17.79 2.79
CA ALA A 34 12.18 -17.89 2.27
C ALA A 34 13.12 -16.78 2.79
N GLU A 35 12.59 -15.57 2.99
CA GLU A 35 13.29 -14.44 3.63
C GLU A 35 12.49 -13.95 4.85
N PRO A 36 12.56 -14.62 6.01
CA PRO A 36 11.68 -14.33 7.16
C PRO A 36 11.74 -12.88 7.68
N ASP A 37 12.89 -12.23 7.57
CA ASP A 37 13.08 -10.84 8.03
C ASP A 37 12.44 -9.81 7.08
N CYS A 38 12.35 -10.14 5.79
CA CYS A 38 11.68 -9.32 4.78
C CYS A 38 10.18 -9.65 4.68
N PHE A 39 9.87 -10.95 4.67
CA PHE A 39 8.53 -11.50 4.52
C PHE A 39 7.99 -11.93 5.89
N ALA A 40 7.93 -10.98 6.82
CA ALA A 40 7.37 -11.20 8.14
C ALA A 40 5.85 -11.45 8.02
N PRO A 41 5.32 -12.57 8.55
CA PRO A 41 3.89 -12.86 8.49
C PRO A 41 3.09 -11.85 9.31
N TRP A 42 1.87 -11.54 8.85
CA TRP A 42 1.00 -10.56 9.51
C TRP A 42 0.62 -10.94 10.95
N THR A 43 0.28 -12.21 11.15
CA THR A 43 0.02 -12.85 12.44
C THR A 43 0.62 -14.26 12.46
N PRO A 44 0.73 -14.90 13.63
CA PRO A 44 1.14 -16.30 13.72
C PRO A 44 0.26 -17.28 12.92
N GLU A 45 -0.99 -16.92 12.65
CA GLU A 45 -1.99 -17.70 11.90
C GLU A 45 -1.92 -17.45 10.38
N THR A 46 -1.04 -16.56 9.92
CA THR A 46 -0.89 -16.25 8.49
C THR A 46 -0.52 -17.51 7.70
N LYS A 47 -1.29 -17.78 6.64
CA LYS A 47 -1.03 -18.88 5.71
C LYS A 47 0.23 -18.62 4.90
N PHE A 48 0.89 -19.67 4.42
CA PHE A 48 2.02 -19.55 3.51
C PHE A 48 1.68 -20.19 2.16
N PHE A 49 2.10 -19.53 1.10
CA PHE A 49 1.94 -19.99 -0.26
C PHE A 49 3.26 -20.46 -0.85
N LYS A 50 3.17 -21.52 -1.64
CA LYS A 50 4.23 -21.95 -2.55
C LYS A 50 3.63 -22.10 -3.95
N PHE A 51 4.01 -21.19 -4.83
CA PHE A 51 3.60 -21.25 -6.22
C PHE A 51 4.47 -22.23 -7.01
N PRO A 52 3.95 -22.87 -8.07
CA PRO A 52 4.79 -23.58 -9.01
C PRO A 52 5.86 -22.64 -9.58
N LYS A 53 7.13 -23.07 -9.53
CA LYS A 53 8.25 -22.29 -10.08
C LYS A 53 8.02 -22.03 -11.58
N LYS A 54 8.14 -20.77 -11.99
CA LYS A 54 8.20 -20.36 -13.40
C LYS A 54 9.63 -20.01 -13.78
N GLU A 55 10.03 -20.38 -14.98
CA GLU A 55 11.33 -19.95 -15.54
C GLU A 55 11.22 -18.51 -16.04
N GLY A 56 12.11 -17.64 -15.56
CA GLY A 56 12.19 -16.25 -16.01
C GLY A 56 12.88 -16.09 -17.37
N PRO A 57 13.06 -14.83 -17.84
CA PRO A 57 12.67 -13.59 -17.19
C PRO A 57 11.14 -13.33 -17.26
N TYR A 58 10.60 -12.67 -16.23
CA TYR A 58 9.17 -12.56 -15.94
C TYR A 58 8.51 -11.30 -16.51
N ARG A 59 7.21 -11.35 -16.78
CA ARG A 59 6.39 -10.19 -17.10
C ARG A 59 5.56 -9.80 -15.89
N ILE A 60 5.85 -8.64 -15.31
CA ILE A 60 5.19 -8.15 -14.10
C ILE A 60 4.47 -6.83 -14.41
N ALA A 61 3.24 -6.70 -13.94
CA ALA A 61 2.46 -5.47 -14.09
C ALA A 61 2.19 -4.82 -12.74
N LEU A 62 2.03 -3.49 -12.73
CA LEU A 62 1.42 -2.72 -11.66
C LEU A 62 0.08 -2.18 -12.16
N ALA A 63 -1.03 -2.66 -11.57
CA ALA A 63 -2.37 -2.14 -11.78
C ALA A 63 -2.74 -1.19 -10.62
N ASN A 64 -2.57 0.10 -10.88
CA ASN A 64 -2.66 1.15 -9.88
C ASN A 64 -4.02 1.86 -9.91
N GLY A 65 -4.73 1.86 -8.78
CA GLY A 65 -5.74 2.87 -8.51
C GLY A 65 -5.08 4.24 -8.42
N TYR A 66 -5.58 5.27 -9.08
CA TYR A 66 -4.92 6.57 -9.05
C TYR A 66 -5.84 7.70 -8.62
N ILE A 67 -5.33 8.51 -7.70
CA ILE A 67 -6.03 9.64 -7.08
C ILE A 67 -5.21 10.92 -7.18
N ALA A 68 -4.25 10.96 -8.11
CA ALA A 68 -3.43 12.14 -8.40
C ALA A 68 -2.60 12.72 -7.25
N ASN A 69 -2.45 12.00 -6.14
CA ASN A 69 -1.66 12.45 -4.99
C ASN A 69 -0.16 12.16 -5.14
N THR A 70 0.62 12.86 -4.34
CA THR A 70 2.08 12.81 -4.32
C THR A 70 2.64 11.45 -3.94
N TRP A 71 1.97 10.74 -3.02
CA TRP A 71 2.35 9.38 -2.60
C TRP A 71 2.32 8.41 -3.78
N ARG A 72 1.24 8.41 -4.59
CA ARG A 72 1.08 7.53 -5.76
C ARG A 72 2.10 7.84 -6.87
N ILE A 73 2.43 9.11 -7.06
CA ILE A 73 3.47 9.52 -8.01
C ILE A 73 4.83 8.94 -7.58
N GLN A 74 5.21 9.14 -6.32
CA GLN A 74 6.47 8.62 -5.78
C GLN A 74 6.47 7.07 -5.75
N MET A 75 5.33 6.43 -5.54
CA MET A 75 5.16 4.97 -5.64
C MET A 75 5.50 4.46 -7.05
N ILE A 76 4.94 5.07 -8.10
CA ILE A 76 5.24 4.68 -9.48
C ILE A 76 6.72 4.87 -9.79
N GLN A 77 7.30 5.99 -9.38
CA GLN A 77 8.73 6.26 -9.53
C GLN A 77 9.57 5.20 -8.80
N THR A 78 9.17 4.82 -7.58
CA THR A 78 9.89 3.80 -6.79
C THR A 78 9.78 2.41 -7.41
N ALA A 79 8.62 2.05 -7.98
CA ALA A 79 8.45 0.79 -8.70
C ALA A 79 9.35 0.71 -9.94
N LYS A 80 9.46 1.82 -10.70
CA LYS A 80 10.38 1.92 -11.85
C LYS A 80 11.85 1.87 -11.41
N ALA A 81 12.20 2.56 -10.32
CA ALA A 81 13.55 2.52 -9.77
C ALA A 81 13.92 1.08 -9.36
N TYR A 82 13.02 0.37 -8.69
CA TYR A 82 13.22 -1.03 -8.32
C TYR A 82 13.39 -1.93 -9.55
N ALA A 83 12.50 -1.81 -10.53
CA ALA A 83 12.56 -2.57 -11.78
C ALA A 83 13.87 -2.36 -12.55
N ALA A 84 14.49 -1.18 -12.41
CA ALA A 84 15.73 -0.82 -13.10
C ALA A 84 17.01 -1.28 -12.37
N GLN A 85 16.91 -1.75 -11.12
CA GLN A 85 18.08 -2.29 -10.41
C GLN A 85 18.63 -3.52 -11.16
N PRO A 86 19.96 -3.67 -11.33
CA PRO A 86 20.52 -4.68 -12.24
C PRO A 86 20.08 -6.12 -11.96
N ASP A 87 19.97 -6.51 -10.69
CA ASP A 87 19.54 -7.83 -10.24
C ASP A 87 18.04 -8.08 -10.46
N VAL A 88 17.21 -7.03 -10.33
CA VAL A 88 15.78 -7.09 -10.61
C VAL A 88 15.53 -7.08 -12.13
N ALA A 89 16.18 -6.18 -12.86
CA ALA A 89 16.08 -6.06 -14.31
C ALA A 89 16.47 -7.36 -15.03
N ALA A 90 17.50 -8.07 -14.53
CA ALA A 90 17.90 -9.37 -15.06
C ALA A 90 16.80 -10.44 -14.95
N LYS A 91 15.86 -10.28 -14.01
CA LYS A 91 14.71 -11.17 -13.82
C LYS A 91 13.46 -10.71 -14.57
N LEU A 92 13.44 -9.51 -15.15
CA LEU A 92 12.26 -8.93 -15.80
C LEU A 92 12.40 -8.95 -17.32
N LYS A 93 11.44 -9.59 -17.98
CA LYS A 93 11.23 -9.49 -19.42
C LYS A 93 10.49 -8.20 -19.77
N GLU A 94 9.53 -7.84 -18.92
CA GLU A 94 8.70 -6.65 -19.08
C GLU A 94 8.19 -6.21 -17.70
N PHE A 95 8.27 -4.90 -17.43
CA PHE A 95 7.54 -4.27 -16.34
C PHE A 95 6.63 -3.18 -16.90
N LYS A 96 5.34 -3.23 -16.56
CA LYS A 96 4.35 -2.27 -17.06
C LYS A 96 3.50 -1.69 -15.95
N VAL A 97 3.30 -0.38 -15.99
CA VAL A 97 2.41 0.34 -15.08
C VAL A 97 1.17 0.78 -15.85
N VAL A 98 -0.01 0.53 -15.26
CA VAL A 98 -1.29 1.07 -15.73
C VAL A 98 -2.00 1.70 -14.54
N SER A 99 -2.34 2.98 -14.66
CA SER A 99 -3.16 3.71 -13.70
C SER A 99 -4.56 3.94 -14.25
N THR A 100 -5.58 3.70 -13.43
CA THR A 100 -6.99 3.70 -13.88
C THR A 100 -7.85 4.77 -13.24
N GLY A 101 -7.25 5.77 -12.58
CA GLY A 101 -8.00 6.74 -11.80
C GLY A 101 -8.76 6.07 -10.64
N GLU A 102 -9.86 6.68 -10.19
CA GLU A 102 -10.81 6.13 -9.19
C GLU A 102 -11.76 5.05 -9.76
N ASP A 103 -11.60 4.64 -11.01
CA ASP A 103 -12.50 3.71 -11.69
C ASP A 103 -12.14 2.24 -11.38
N VAL A 104 -12.89 1.66 -10.44
CA VAL A 104 -12.77 0.24 -10.02
C VAL A 104 -13.01 -0.73 -11.20
N PRO A 105 -14.10 -0.60 -12.00
CA PRO A 105 -14.27 -1.40 -13.22
C PRO A 105 -13.08 -1.34 -14.19
N ALA A 106 -12.50 -0.16 -14.41
CA ALA A 106 -11.33 -0.01 -15.26
C ALA A 106 -10.09 -0.73 -14.68
N GLN A 107 -9.88 -0.66 -13.35
CA GLN A 107 -8.80 -1.41 -12.69
C GLN A 107 -8.98 -2.93 -12.87
N ILE A 108 -10.20 -3.43 -12.67
CA ILE A 108 -10.54 -4.85 -12.90
C ILE A 108 -10.29 -5.25 -14.36
N SER A 109 -10.67 -4.39 -15.32
CA SER A 109 -10.40 -4.62 -16.74
C SER A 109 -8.90 -4.66 -17.03
N ALA A 110 -8.10 -3.76 -16.45
CA ALA A 110 -6.65 -3.77 -16.60
C ALA A 110 -6.03 -5.08 -16.09
N ILE A 111 -6.45 -5.58 -14.93
CA ILE A 111 -5.98 -6.86 -14.37
C ILE A 111 -6.36 -8.03 -15.30
N ASN A 112 -7.61 -8.09 -15.79
CA ASN A 112 -8.01 -9.11 -16.77
C ASN A 112 -7.16 -9.06 -18.05
N ASN A 113 -6.87 -7.87 -18.56
CA ASN A 113 -6.03 -7.71 -19.75
C ASN A 113 -4.60 -8.19 -19.51
N PHE A 114 -4.04 -8.00 -18.31
CA PHE A 114 -2.72 -8.55 -17.98
C PHE A 114 -2.73 -10.07 -17.88
N ILE A 115 -3.77 -10.65 -17.27
CA ILE A 115 -3.97 -12.12 -17.24
C ILE A 115 -4.03 -12.66 -18.67
N ASP A 116 -4.86 -12.07 -19.54
CA ASP A 116 -5.04 -12.50 -20.93
C ASP A 116 -3.79 -12.29 -21.78
N SER A 117 -3.02 -11.26 -21.46
CA SER A 117 -1.73 -11.00 -22.11
C SER A 117 -0.63 -11.93 -21.64
N GLY A 118 -0.87 -12.83 -20.67
CA GLY A 118 0.12 -13.76 -20.16
C GLY A 118 1.20 -13.10 -19.31
N TYR A 119 0.81 -12.15 -18.46
CA TYR A 119 1.69 -11.66 -17.40
C TYR A 119 1.82 -12.70 -16.29
N ASP A 120 3.01 -12.81 -15.71
CA ASP A 120 3.33 -13.81 -14.69
C ASP A 120 2.84 -13.39 -13.30
N ALA A 121 2.93 -12.09 -13.01
CA ALA A 121 2.46 -11.49 -11.77
C ALA A 121 1.85 -10.11 -11.99
N ILE A 122 0.91 -9.76 -11.12
CA ILE A 122 0.24 -8.47 -11.10
C ILE A 122 0.32 -7.92 -9.68
N ILE A 123 0.96 -6.77 -9.54
CA ILE A 123 0.98 -5.95 -8.34
C ILE A 123 -0.23 -5.02 -8.40
N VAL A 124 -0.99 -4.92 -7.31
CA VAL A 124 -2.22 -4.12 -7.25
C VAL A 124 -2.18 -3.19 -6.05
N ASN A 125 -2.48 -1.92 -6.26
CA ASN A 125 -2.87 -1.04 -5.17
C ASN A 125 -4.35 -0.69 -5.39
N ALA A 126 -5.22 -1.37 -4.63
CA ALA A 126 -6.63 -1.52 -4.97
C ALA A 126 -7.46 -0.28 -4.65
N GLN A 127 -8.37 0.13 -5.54
CA GLN A 127 -9.31 1.22 -5.23
C GLN A 127 -10.44 0.82 -4.28
N ASN A 128 -10.66 -0.49 -4.10
CA ASN A 128 -11.67 -1.01 -3.21
C ASN A 128 -11.24 -2.41 -2.71
N PRO A 129 -11.45 -2.72 -1.43
CA PRO A 129 -11.00 -4.02 -0.91
C PRO A 129 -11.82 -5.22 -1.41
N THR A 130 -13.11 -5.06 -1.72
CA THR A 130 -14.04 -6.21 -1.91
C THR A 130 -14.46 -6.44 -3.37
N ALA A 131 -14.28 -5.48 -4.26
CA ALA A 131 -14.80 -5.54 -5.64
C ALA A 131 -14.08 -6.55 -6.57
N PHE A 132 -12.93 -7.09 -6.16
CA PHE A 132 -12.02 -7.82 -7.05
C PHE A 132 -12.21 -9.35 -7.05
N GLY A 133 -13.16 -9.89 -6.28
CA GLY A 133 -13.36 -11.34 -6.11
C GLY A 133 -13.31 -12.16 -7.41
N PRO A 134 -14.09 -11.80 -8.47
CA PRO A 134 -14.06 -12.52 -9.74
C PRO A 134 -12.68 -12.51 -10.44
N VAL A 135 -11.95 -11.40 -10.40
CA VAL A 135 -10.64 -11.31 -11.07
C VAL A 135 -9.52 -11.96 -10.25
N ILE A 136 -9.63 -11.98 -8.91
CA ILE A 136 -8.75 -12.76 -8.03
C ILE A 136 -8.87 -14.25 -8.39
N LYS A 137 -10.10 -14.76 -8.50
CA LYS A 137 -10.35 -16.16 -8.89
C LYS A 137 -9.74 -16.47 -10.26
N ARG A 138 -9.94 -15.58 -11.24
CA ARG A 138 -9.35 -15.73 -12.59
C ARG A 138 -7.82 -15.77 -12.55
N ALA A 139 -7.18 -14.88 -11.77
CA ALA A 139 -5.73 -14.87 -11.63
C ALA A 139 -5.21 -16.20 -11.06
N LYS A 140 -5.88 -16.72 -10.02
CA LYS A 140 -5.57 -18.02 -9.42
C LYS A 140 -5.73 -19.18 -10.40
N GLU A 141 -6.84 -19.25 -11.13
CA GLU A 141 -7.10 -20.26 -12.17
C GLU A 141 -6.06 -20.21 -13.31
N ALA A 142 -5.57 -19.01 -13.63
CA ALA A 142 -4.53 -18.79 -14.64
C ALA A 142 -3.09 -18.96 -14.11
N GLY A 143 -2.90 -19.19 -12.81
CA GLY A 143 -1.58 -19.26 -12.16
C GLY A 143 -0.81 -17.96 -12.21
N VAL A 144 -1.49 -16.81 -12.23
CA VAL A 144 -0.91 -15.48 -12.14
C VAL A 144 -0.76 -15.10 -10.67
N VAL A 145 0.44 -14.71 -10.25
CA VAL A 145 0.69 -14.26 -8.88
C VAL A 145 0.06 -12.88 -8.69
N LEU A 146 -0.90 -12.76 -7.78
CA LEU A 146 -1.54 -11.50 -7.43
C LEU A 146 -1.02 -11.01 -6.07
N VAL A 147 -0.39 -9.83 -6.07
CA VAL A 147 0.14 -9.19 -4.85
C VAL A 147 -0.50 -7.82 -4.68
N ALA A 148 -1.34 -7.65 -3.68
CA ALA A 148 -1.88 -6.34 -3.33
C ALA A 148 -1.05 -5.67 -2.24
N PHE A 149 -0.96 -4.34 -2.27
CA PHE A 149 -0.20 -3.58 -1.29
C PHE A 149 -0.80 -2.21 -1.00
N ASP A 150 -0.49 -1.67 0.18
CA ASP A 150 -0.98 -0.38 0.69
C ASP A 150 -2.51 -0.31 0.84
N ASN A 151 -3.26 -0.30 -0.28
CA ASN A 151 -4.67 -0.68 -0.29
C ASN A 151 -4.82 -2.13 -0.73
N VAL A 152 -5.30 -2.95 0.20
CA VAL A 152 -5.31 -4.41 0.09
C VAL A 152 -6.61 -4.95 -0.50
N LEU A 153 -6.57 -6.23 -0.88
CA LEU A 153 -7.75 -6.99 -1.27
C LEU A 153 -8.25 -7.76 -0.05
N ASP A 154 -9.55 -7.70 0.22
CA ASP A 154 -10.23 -8.46 1.28
C ASP A 154 -10.43 -9.91 0.82
N THR A 155 -9.34 -10.66 0.84
CA THR A 155 -9.28 -12.04 0.38
C THR A 155 -8.11 -12.78 1.01
N GLU A 156 -8.26 -14.09 1.16
CA GLU A 156 -7.17 -15.00 1.47
C GLU A 156 -6.59 -15.69 0.23
N ASP A 157 -7.09 -15.39 -0.98
CA ASP A 157 -6.64 -16.01 -2.24
C ASP A 157 -5.56 -15.17 -2.98
N ALA A 158 -5.14 -14.05 -2.42
CA ALA A 158 -4.07 -13.20 -2.91
C ALA A 158 -3.04 -12.93 -1.81
N ILE A 159 -1.85 -12.48 -2.21
CA ILE A 159 -0.84 -12.02 -1.27
C ILE A 159 -1.11 -10.55 -0.94
N ASN A 160 -1.12 -10.18 0.33
CA ASN A 160 -1.19 -8.79 0.79
C ASN A 160 0.16 -8.36 1.39
N VAL A 161 0.63 -7.16 1.07
CA VAL A 161 1.84 -6.55 1.64
C VAL A 161 1.47 -5.17 2.19
N ASN A 162 1.51 -4.97 3.50
CA ASN A 162 1.05 -3.71 4.07
C ASN A 162 1.71 -3.36 5.40
N VAL A 163 1.40 -2.20 5.93
CA VAL A 163 1.59 -1.82 7.34
C VAL A 163 0.28 -1.86 8.09
N ASP A 164 0.35 -1.86 9.41
CA ASP A 164 -0.81 -1.82 10.30
C ASP A 164 -1.52 -0.45 10.24
N GLN A 165 -2.41 -0.28 9.26
CA GLN A 165 -3.14 0.96 9.00
C GLN A 165 -4.05 1.35 10.16
N LYS A 166 -4.69 0.37 10.81
CA LYS A 166 -5.48 0.61 12.01
C LYS A 166 -4.58 1.03 13.18
N GLY A 167 -3.44 0.36 13.34
CA GLY A 167 -2.40 0.71 14.30
C GLY A 167 -1.88 2.14 14.14
N LEU A 168 -1.78 2.66 12.91
CA LEU A 168 -1.46 4.08 12.67
C LEU A 168 -2.51 5.04 13.25
N GLY A 169 -3.79 4.76 13.01
CA GLY A 169 -4.88 5.54 13.60
C GLY A 169 -4.86 5.52 15.13
N VAL A 170 -4.60 4.35 15.71
CA VAL A 170 -4.43 4.17 17.17
C VAL A 170 -3.24 4.98 17.69
N LEU A 171 -2.12 4.98 16.98
CA LEU A 171 -0.92 5.72 17.34
C LEU A 171 -1.20 7.23 17.39
N TRP A 172 -1.81 7.79 16.35
CA TRP A 172 -2.15 9.22 16.30
C TRP A 172 -3.18 9.61 17.37
N ALA A 173 -4.22 8.79 17.59
CA ALA A 173 -5.21 9.06 18.63
C ALA A 173 -4.63 8.97 20.04
N ASN A 174 -3.70 8.04 20.30
CA ASN A 174 -2.99 7.97 21.57
C ASN A 174 -2.09 9.20 21.80
N TRP A 175 -1.42 9.69 20.75
CA TRP A 175 -0.66 10.94 20.82
C TRP A 175 -1.54 12.11 21.22
N LEU A 176 -2.71 12.25 20.57
CA LEU A 176 -3.68 13.30 20.90
C LEU A 176 -4.24 13.13 22.33
N ALA A 177 -4.59 11.92 22.75
CA ALA A 177 -5.09 11.62 24.09
C ALA A 177 -4.09 11.90 25.21
N LYS A 178 -2.78 11.77 24.92
CA LYS A 178 -1.68 12.12 25.82
C LYS A 178 -1.53 13.64 25.99
N HIS A 179 -1.71 14.40 24.92
CA HIS A 179 -1.57 15.87 24.94
C HIS A 179 -2.86 16.60 25.31
N LEU A 180 -4.00 15.93 25.20
CA LEU A 180 -5.33 16.43 25.58
C LEU A 180 -5.92 15.50 26.66
N PRO A 181 -5.40 15.57 27.91
CA PRO A 181 -5.78 14.64 28.96
C PRO A 181 -7.27 14.70 29.33
N GLU A 182 -7.94 15.82 29.08
CA GLU A 182 -9.37 16.02 29.37
C GLU A 182 -10.29 15.73 28.16
N GLY A 183 -9.73 15.26 27.05
CA GLY A 183 -10.41 15.24 25.75
C GLY A 183 -10.38 16.62 25.09
N GLY A 184 -11.16 16.78 24.01
CA GLY A 184 -11.18 18.04 23.26
C GLY A 184 -11.88 17.92 21.92
N LYS A 185 -11.90 19.04 21.20
CA LYS A 185 -12.44 19.12 19.85
C LYS A 185 -11.34 18.82 18.83
N ILE A 186 -11.52 17.75 18.07
CA ILE A 186 -10.55 17.25 17.09
C ILE A 186 -11.04 17.54 15.68
N LEU A 187 -10.12 17.96 14.82
CA LEU A 187 -10.32 17.87 13.37
C LEU A 187 -9.66 16.60 12.86
N GLU A 188 -10.44 15.70 12.25
CA GLU A 188 -9.93 14.56 11.49
C GLU A 188 -10.03 14.87 9.99
N VAL A 189 -8.88 15.01 9.33
CA VAL A 189 -8.79 15.16 7.87
C VAL A 189 -8.60 13.77 7.25
N ARG A 190 -9.71 13.24 6.75
CA ARG A 190 -9.85 11.91 6.15
C ARG A 190 -9.19 11.81 4.78
N GLY A 191 -8.95 10.56 4.38
CA GLY A 191 -8.40 10.18 3.11
C GLY A 191 -9.40 10.11 1.96
N VAL A 192 -9.21 9.09 1.12
CA VAL A 192 -10.14 8.75 0.03
C VAL A 192 -11.16 7.73 0.54
N PRO A 193 -12.45 8.10 0.63
CA PRO A 193 -13.49 7.22 1.14
C PRO A 193 -13.63 5.91 0.35
N GLY A 194 -13.92 4.82 1.06
CA GLY A 194 -14.16 3.49 0.46
C GLY A 194 -12.89 2.65 0.23
N THR A 195 -11.73 3.22 0.52
CA THR A 195 -10.45 2.52 0.52
C THR A 195 -10.17 1.87 1.90
N SER A 196 -9.37 0.80 1.93
CA SER A 196 -9.03 0.12 3.18
C SER A 196 -8.20 1.02 4.10
N VAL A 197 -7.24 1.76 3.54
CA VAL A 197 -6.36 2.66 4.31
C VAL A 197 -7.16 3.73 5.04
N ASP A 198 -8.10 4.38 4.34
CA ASP A 198 -8.92 5.43 4.93
C ASP A 198 -9.83 4.92 6.06
N THR A 199 -10.40 3.73 5.84
CA THR A 199 -11.32 3.07 6.77
C THR A 199 -10.58 2.62 8.03
N ASP A 200 -9.44 1.94 7.87
CA ASP A 200 -8.69 1.35 8.99
C ASP A 200 -8.11 2.42 9.91
N ARG A 201 -7.48 3.47 9.34
CA ARG A 201 -6.94 4.60 10.11
C ARG A 201 -8.03 5.32 10.90
N HIS A 202 -9.16 5.61 10.24
CA HIS A 202 -10.31 6.23 10.90
C HIS A 202 -10.87 5.39 12.04
N ASN A 203 -11.09 4.10 11.81
CA ASN A 203 -11.56 3.19 12.85
C ASN A 203 -10.57 3.14 14.03
N GLY A 204 -9.27 3.08 13.75
CA GLY A 204 -8.23 3.16 14.78
C GLY A 204 -8.32 4.43 15.63
N ILE A 205 -8.57 5.59 15.01
CA ILE A 205 -8.73 6.87 15.69
C ILE A 205 -9.99 6.85 16.57
N GLN A 206 -11.15 6.57 15.97
CA GLN A 206 -12.45 6.64 16.64
C GLN A 206 -12.57 5.64 17.78
N GLU A 207 -12.14 4.39 17.58
CA GLU A 207 -12.16 3.36 18.62
C GLU A 207 -11.24 3.72 19.80
N THR A 208 -10.06 4.30 19.51
CA THR A 208 -9.14 4.73 20.57
C THR A 208 -9.74 5.85 21.40
N PHE A 209 -10.31 6.88 20.76
CA PHE A 209 -11.00 7.95 21.46
C PHE A 209 -12.18 7.46 22.30
N ALA A 210 -13.02 6.57 21.75
CA ALA A 210 -14.12 5.96 22.47
C ALA A 210 -13.64 5.16 23.71
N ALA A 211 -12.52 4.46 23.60
CA ALA A 211 -11.94 3.66 24.68
C ALA A 211 -11.34 4.51 25.82
N THR A 212 -11.03 5.79 25.59
CA THR A 212 -10.45 6.65 26.64
C THR A 212 -11.43 7.00 27.77
N GLY A 213 -12.74 6.90 27.54
CA GLY A 213 -13.77 7.38 28.47
C GLY A 213 -13.86 8.90 28.60
N LYS A 214 -13.13 9.66 27.76
CA LYS A 214 -13.12 11.13 27.74
C LYS A 214 -14.12 11.68 26.73
N LYS A 215 -14.39 12.99 26.80
CA LYS A 215 -15.27 13.67 25.84
C LYS A 215 -14.47 14.15 24.63
N TRP A 216 -14.74 13.55 23.48
CA TRP A 216 -14.16 13.94 22.20
C TRP A 216 -15.27 14.48 21.27
N ASP A 217 -15.04 15.65 20.67
CA ASP A 217 -15.88 16.22 19.62
C ASP A 217 -15.08 16.17 18.31
N VAL A 218 -15.29 15.13 17.50
CA VAL A 218 -14.53 14.92 16.26
C VAL A 218 -15.31 15.49 15.08
N VAL A 219 -14.72 16.47 14.41
CA VAL A 219 -15.20 16.99 13.12
C VAL A 219 -14.40 16.33 12.02
N GLU A 220 -15.09 15.68 11.08
CA GLU A 220 -14.47 15.00 9.95
C GLU A 220 -14.62 15.82 8.66
N VAL A 221 -13.52 15.94 7.91
CA VAL A 221 -13.52 16.50 6.56
C VAL A 221 -12.69 15.63 5.61
N LEU A 222 -12.94 15.73 4.31
CA LEU A 222 -12.23 14.93 3.31
C LEU A 222 -11.06 15.73 2.71
N GLY A 223 -9.82 15.32 3.02
CA GLY A 223 -8.60 15.85 2.41
C GLY A 223 -8.10 15.05 1.20
N LYS A 224 -8.63 13.83 0.99
CA LYS A 224 -8.26 12.94 -0.14
C LYS A 224 -6.76 12.65 -0.27
N TRP A 225 -6.02 12.74 0.84
CA TRP A 225 -4.55 12.60 0.90
C TRP A 225 -3.81 13.54 -0.06
N ASP A 226 -4.37 14.72 -0.33
CA ASP A 226 -3.83 15.72 -1.27
C ASP A 226 -3.70 17.07 -0.55
N ASP A 227 -2.50 17.66 -0.59
CA ASP A 227 -2.20 18.89 0.16
C ASP A 227 -3.15 20.07 -0.18
N PRO A 228 -3.37 20.44 -1.46
CA PRO A 228 -4.33 21.49 -1.80
C PRO A 228 -5.76 21.20 -1.31
N THR A 229 -6.21 19.95 -1.45
CA THR A 229 -7.56 19.53 -1.03
C THR A 229 -7.69 19.58 0.50
N ALA A 230 -6.71 19.04 1.22
CA ALA A 230 -6.63 19.05 2.67
C ALA A 230 -6.53 20.47 3.24
N GLN A 231 -5.71 21.34 2.63
CA GLN A 231 -5.60 22.76 3.00
C GLN A 231 -6.95 23.46 2.90
N LYS A 232 -7.65 23.31 1.76
CA LYS A 232 -8.96 23.91 1.56
C LYS A 232 -9.98 23.37 2.57
N ALA A 233 -10.08 22.05 2.73
CA ALA A 233 -11.02 21.41 3.65
C ALA A 233 -10.77 21.85 5.11
N THR A 234 -9.50 21.99 5.49
CA THR A 234 -9.11 22.46 6.83
C THR A 234 -9.45 23.93 7.03
N ALA A 235 -9.19 24.78 6.03
CA ALA A 235 -9.54 26.20 6.09
C ALA A 235 -11.07 26.39 6.24
N ASP A 236 -11.86 25.64 5.47
CA ASP A 236 -13.32 25.65 5.56
C ASP A 236 -13.78 25.17 6.96
N ALA A 237 -13.17 24.10 7.50
CA ALA A 237 -13.46 23.60 8.84
C ALA A 237 -13.13 24.64 9.92
N ILE A 238 -11.96 25.29 9.87
CA ILE A 238 -11.56 26.35 10.80
C ILE A 238 -12.52 27.54 10.69
N ALA A 239 -12.93 27.94 9.49
CA ALA A 239 -13.86 29.05 9.31
C ALA A 239 -15.22 28.80 9.99
N VAL A 240 -15.73 27.57 9.92
CA VAL A 240 -17.04 27.16 10.49
C VAL A 240 -16.92 26.87 11.99
N HIS A 241 -15.96 26.04 12.38
CA HIS A 241 -15.84 25.46 13.72
C HIS A 241 -14.91 26.24 14.65
N LYS A 242 -14.24 27.28 14.12
CA LYS A 242 -13.32 28.21 14.78
C LYS A 242 -12.07 27.55 15.31
N LYS A 243 -12.14 26.94 16.49
CA LYS A 243 -10.99 26.42 17.21
C LYS A 243 -11.10 24.91 17.30
N PHE A 244 -9.95 24.26 17.21
CA PHE A 244 -9.73 22.84 17.41
C PHE A 244 -8.62 22.72 18.45
N ASP A 245 -8.72 21.72 19.31
CA ASP A 245 -7.76 21.46 20.39
C ASP A 245 -6.67 20.47 19.95
N GLY A 246 -6.94 19.68 18.91
CA GLY A 246 -5.99 18.79 18.25
C GLY A 246 -6.42 18.49 16.82
N ILE A 247 -5.48 18.05 15.99
CA ILE A 247 -5.73 17.71 14.59
C ILE A 247 -5.11 16.35 14.30
N THR A 248 -5.77 15.55 13.47
CA THR A 248 -5.18 14.38 12.86
C THR A 248 -5.51 14.36 11.37
N ALA A 249 -4.55 13.97 10.54
CA ALA A 249 -4.76 13.85 9.11
C ALA A 249 -4.13 12.57 8.59
N GLN A 250 -4.78 11.95 7.61
CA GLN A 250 -4.32 10.69 7.05
C GLN A 250 -3.36 10.86 5.86
N GLY A 251 -2.94 12.09 5.59
CA GLY A 251 -2.24 12.54 4.39
C GLY A 251 -2.74 13.92 3.94
N GLY A 252 -1.91 14.66 3.20
CA GLY A 252 -2.14 16.09 2.91
C GLY A 252 -1.77 16.99 4.09
N ASP A 253 -0.92 16.48 4.98
CA ASP A 253 -0.56 17.07 6.27
C ASP A 253 0.11 18.45 6.14
N THR A 254 0.90 18.66 5.08
CA THR A 254 1.54 19.96 4.80
C THR A 254 0.48 21.02 4.56
N GLY A 255 -0.55 20.68 3.77
CA GLY A 255 -1.69 21.55 3.50
C GLY A 255 -2.50 21.88 4.75
N VAL A 256 -2.69 20.93 5.65
CA VAL A 256 -3.39 21.14 6.93
C VAL A 256 -2.64 22.16 7.80
N VAL A 257 -1.32 22.03 7.96
CA VAL A 257 -0.52 23.00 8.73
C VAL A 257 -0.54 24.37 8.05
N GLN A 258 -0.45 24.43 6.72
CA GLN A 258 -0.55 25.70 6.00
C GLN A 258 -1.90 26.38 6.22
N ALA A 259 -3.01 25.64 6.25
CA ALA A 259 -4.33 26.19 6.57
C ALA A 259 -4.41 26.76 7.99
N MET A 260 -3.74 26.15 8.97
CA MET A 260 -3.65 26.72 10.32
C MET A 260 -2.94 28.07 10.32
N ILE A 261 -1.80 28.15 9.62
CA ILE A 261 -1.00 29.37 9.48
C ILE A 261 -1.83 30.47 8.81
N ASP A 262 -2.45 30.16 7.66
CA ASP A 262 -3.22 31.12 6.87
C ASP A 262 -4.45 31.65 7.63
N ALA A 263 -5.09 30.80 8.44
CA ALA A 263 -6.24 31.16 9.25
C ALA A 263 -5.87 31.85 10.58
N GLY A 264 -4.59 31.95 10.93
CA GLY A 264 -4.14 32.41 12.25
C GLY A 264 -4.63 31.51 13.39
N HIS A 265 -4.87 30.23 13.10
CA HIS A 265 -5.24 29.23 14.09
C HIS A 265 -3.99 28.83 14.89
N PRO A 266 -4.06 28.74 16.23
CA PRO A 266 -2.89 28.39 17.03
C PRO A 266 -2.45 26.95 16.75
N PHE A 267 -1.14 26.70 16.73
CA PHE A 267 -0.66 25.33 16.64
C PHE A 267 -1.15 24.47 17.82
N VAL A 268 -1.50 23.23 17.50
CA VAL A 268 -2.02 22.23 18.44
C VAL A 268 -1.34 20.88 18.20
N PRO A 269 -1.49 19.90 19.11
CA PRO A 269 -1.03 18.54 18.87
C PRO A 269 -1.58 17.99 17.54
N PHE A 270 -0.71 17.37 16.75
CA PHE A 270 -1.00 16.88 15.40
C PHE A 270 -0.53 15.42 15.25
N GLY A 271 -1.43 14.48 14.90
CA GLY A 271 -1.05 13.15 14.39
C GLY A 271 -1.15 13.09 12.85
N GLY A 272 -0.08 12.75 12.15
CA GLY A 272 -0.03 12.86 10.68
C GLY A 272 0.88 11.83 10.00
N GLU A 273 0.87 11.81 8.67
CA GLU A 273 1.72 10.91 7.88
C GLU A 273 3.17 11.45 7.81
N THR A 274 3.91 11.05 6.79
CA THR A 274 5.36 11.13 6.64
C THR A 274 5.77 12.05 5.49
N GLU A 275 4.87 12.95 5.05
CA GLU A 275 5.22 14.03 4.15
C GLU A 275 6.39 14.84 4.73
N ASN A 276 7.40 15.04 3.92
CA ASN A 276 8.59 15.80 4.28
C ASN A 276 8.21 17.26 4.64
N GLY A 277 7.22 17.84 3.98
CA GLY A 277 6.68 19.16 4.31
C GLY A 277 6.10 19.22 5.72
N PHE A 278 5.26 18.25 6.08
CA PHE A 278 4.71 18.13 7.43
C PHE A 278 5.82 17.97 8.48
N ARG A 279 6.76 17.04 8.28
CA ARG A 279 7.87 16.82 9.23
C ARG A 279 8.78 18.04 9.36
N LYS A 280 9.00 18.80 8.27
CA LYS A 280 9.69 20.10 8.31
C LYS A 280 8.93 21.13 9.14
N PHE A 281 7.60 21.21 9.00
CA PHE A 281 6.79 22.08 9.85
C PHE A 281 6.83 21.67 11.31
N CYS A 282 6.75 20.38 11.62
CA CYS A 282 6.89 19.86 12.98
C CYS A 282 8.21 20.30 13.62
N ALA A 283 9.34 20.07 12.93
CA ALA A 283 10.65 20.49 13.41
C ALA A 283 10.75 22.02 13.62
N LYS A 284 10.22 22.80 12.67
CA LYS A 284 10.29 24.27 12.68
C LYS A 284 9.41 24.90 13.77
N HIS A 285 8.18 24.39 13.94
CA HIS A 285 7.15 25.00 14.78
C HIS A 285 6.90 24.24 16.09
N ALA A 286 7.75 23.26 16.44
CA ALA A 286 7.69 22.53 17.71
C ALA A 286 7.71 23.47 18.93
N GLY A 287 8.50 24.56 18.87
CA GLY A 287 8.56 25.57 19.93
C GLY A 287 7.32 26.46 20.03
N GLU A 288 6.48 26.48 18.99
CA GLU A 288 5.28 27.32 18.87
C GLU A 288 3.98 26.55 19.19
N GLY A 289 4.09 25.25 19.53
CA GLY A 289 2.96 24.43 19.96
C GLY A 289 2.54 23.34 18.97
N LEU A 290 3.17 23.25 17.79
CA LEU A 290 2.90 22.17 16.84
C LEU A 290 3.60 20.89 17.34
N LYS A 291 2.91 20.12 18.19
CA LYS A 291 3.41 18.88 18.78
C LYS A 291 3.00 17.69 17.93
N CYS A 292 3.91 17.18 17.13
CA CYS A 292 3.63 16.17 16.13
C CYS A 292 3.92 14.73 16.57
N SER A 293 3.06 13.81 16.13
CA SER A 293 3.36 12.39 15.97
C SER A 293 3.21 12.05 14.49
N SER A 294 4.34 11.78 13.83
CA SER A 294 4.38 11.43 12.42
C SER A 294 4.67 9.94 12.29
N ALA A 295 3.79 9.23 11.60
CA ALA A 295 3.94 7.80 11.40
C ALA A 295 3.37 7.39 10.05
N GLY A 296 3.98 6.39 9.43
CA GLY A 296 3.50 5.88 8.16
C GLY A 296 4.54 5.01 7.49
N THR A 297 4.42 4.87 6.19
CA THR A 297 5.36 4.09 5.40
C THR A 297 5.46 4.67 4.01
N GLY A 298 6.70 4.82 3.57
CA GLY A 298 6.97 5.44 2.29
C GLY A 298 6.44 4.60 1.14
N PRO A 299 6.34 5.20 -0.05
CA PRO A 299 5.93 4.53 -1.30
C PRO A 299 6.79 3.31 -1.70
N ALA A 300 7.93 3.08 -1.04
CA ALA A 300 8.79 1.92 -1.24
C ALA A 300 8.13 0.56 -0.95
N GLN A 301 6.94 0.52 -0.35
CA GLN A 301 6.17 -0.73 -0.19
C GLN A 301 6.00 -1.48 -1.52
N VAL A 302 5.85 -0.74 -2.63
CA VAL A 302 5.72 -1.33 -3.96
C VAL A 302 6.93 -2.20 -4.35
N ALA A 303 8.13 -1.83 -3.92
CA ALA A 303 9.34 -2.60 -4.18
C ALA A 303 9.32 -3.93 -3.39
N VAL A 304 8.82 -3.91 -2.14
CA VAL A 304 8.63 -5.16 -1.38
C VAL A 304 7.58 -6.03 -2.05
N ALA A 305 6.46 -5.47 -2.51
CA ALA A 305 5.43 -6.21 -3.23
C ALA A 305 5.97 -6.85 -4.53
N MET A 306 6.77 -6.11 -5.29
CA MET A 306 7.46 -6.63 -6.48
C MET A 306 8.46 -7.74 -6.12
N LYS A 307 9.23 -7.56 -5.04
CA LYS A 307 10.15 -8.58 -4.53
C LYS A 307 9.42 -9.86 -4.13
N THR A 308 8.28 -9.73 -3.43
CA THR A 308 7.41 -10.85 -3.06
C THR A 308 6.86 -11.57 -4.28
N ALA A 309 6.43 -10.85 -5.32
CA ALA A 309 5.98 -11.46 -6.57
C ALA A 309 7.08 -12.26 -7.25
N ILE A 310 8.30 -11.73 -7.33
CA ILE A 310 9.46 -12.43 -7.89
C ILE A 310 9.78 -13.69 -7.07
N ALA A 311 9.80 -13.60 -5.73
CA ALA A 311 10.03 -14.76 -4.87
C ALA A 311 8.97 -15.86 -5.07
N ALA A 312 7.70 -15.48 -5.17
CA ALA A 312 6.62 -16.41 -5.48
C ALA A 312 6.82 -17.09 -6.85
N LEU A 313 7.17 -16.33 -7.89
CA LEU A 313 7.44 -16.86 -9.23
C LEU A 313 8.65 -17.81 -9.27
N GLU A 314 9.64 -17.59 -8.42
CA GLU A 314 10.79 -18.48 -8.24
C GLU A 314 10.45 -19.78 -7.46
N GLY A 315 9.19 -19.94 -7.02
CA GLY A 315 8.72 -21.09 -6.26
C GLY A 315 9.12 -21.07 -4.79
N GLN A 316 9.50 -19.90 -4.28
CA GLN A 316 9.82 -19.72 -2.87
C GLN A 316 8.54 -19.68 -2.02
N VAL A 317 8.68 -20.01 -0.73
CA VAL A 317 7.58 -19.91 0.23
C VAL A 317 7.42 -18.45 0.65
N VAL A 318 6.23 -17.89 0.48
CA VAL A 318 5.88 -16.52 0.87
C VAL A 318 4.64 -16.51 1.77
N PRO A 319 4.53 -15.62 2.77
CA PRO A 319 3.28 -15.46 3.52
C PRO A 319 2.16 -14.94 2.62
N GLN A 320 0.93 -15.34 2.92
CA GLN A 320 -0.29 -14.80 2.30
C GLN A 320 -0.52 -13.33 2.72
N SER A 321 -0.01 -12.92 3.88
CA SER A 321 -0.05 -11.53 4.32
C SER A 321 1.29 -11.14 4.98
N ILE A 322 1.93 -10.10 4.47
CA ILE A 322 3.24 -9.63 4.89
C ILE A 322 3.08 -8.30 5.63
N LYS A 323 3.62 -8.24 6.85
CA LYS A 323 3.63 -7.03 7.69
C LYS A 323 4.94 -6.28 7.55
N LEU A 324 4.83 -5.03 7.15
CA LEU A 324 5.94 -4.09 7.06
C LEU A 324 6.03 -3.23 8.32
N PRO A 325 7.24 -2.77 8.69
CA PRO A 325 7.42 -1.82 9.77
C PRO A 325 6.92 -0.42 9.39
N LEU A 326 6.55 0.36 10.40
CA LEU A 326 6.24 1.79 10.28
C LEU A 326 7.49 2.64 10.52
N ALA A 327 7.61 3.73 9.76
CA ALA A 327 8.53 4.81 10.06
C ALA A 327 7.83 5.79 11.02
N ILE A 328 8.28 5.85 12.28
CA ILE A 328 7.64 6.61 13.35
C ILE A 328 8.62 7.62 13.92
N VAL A 329 8.17 8.86 14.09
CA VAL A 329 8.87 9.90 14.84
C VAL A 329 7.85 10.76 15.57
N GLU A 330 8.14 11.09 16.82
CA GLU A 330 7.29 11.95 17.64
C GLU A 330 8.12 13.08 18.25
N ASP A 331 7.48 14.23 18.48
CA ASP A 331 8.07 15.35 19.20
C ASP A 331 8.63 14.91 20.57
N PRO A 332 9.81 15.40 20.99
CA PRO A 332 10.66 16.42 20.34
C PRO A 332 11.75 15.85 19.43
N ASN A 333 11.61 14.62 18.90
CA ASN A 333 12.73 13.83 18.37
C ASN A 333 12.92 13.92 16.84
N PHE A 334 12.35 14.91 16.16
CA PHE A 334 12.53 15.07 14.70
C PHE A 334 13.97 15.47 14.36
N LYS A 335 14.68 14.63 13.60
CA LYS A 335 16.07 14.87 13.18
C LYS A 335 16.19 15.15 11.69
N GLU A 336 16.96 16.18 11.39
CA GLU A 336 17.35 16.53 10.02
C GLU A 336 18.22 15.42 9.40
N GLY A 337 17.94 15.06 8.14
CA GLY A 337 18.66 14.03 7.39
C GLY A 337 18.27 12.59 7.74
N GLU A 338 17.42 12.39 8.75
CA GLU A 338 16.88 11.07 9.15
C GLU A 338 15.35 11.08 8.97
N ASP A 339 14.68 11.98 9.69
CA ASP A 339 13.22 12.07 9.73
C ASP A 339 12.66 13.04 8.70
N TYR A 340 13.41 14.07 8.33
CA TYR A 340 13.05 15.03 7.28
C TYR A 340 14.30 15.52 6.56
N TYR A 341 14.13 15.98 5.31
CA TYR A 341 15.21 16.32 4.39
C TYR A 341 14.97 17.74 3.85
N PRO A 342 15.67 18.77 4.37
CA PRO A 342 15.47 20.17 3.99
C PRO A 342 15.61 20.43 2.49
N ASP A 343 16.58 19.76 1.86
CA ASP A 343 16.88 19.91 0.43
C ASP A 343 15.90 19.16 -0.49
N GLN A 344 14.97 18.38 0.07
CA GLN A 344 13.94 17.68 -0.68
C GLN A 344 12.61 18.44 -0.65
N SER A 345 11.78 18.22 -1.67
CA SER A 345 10.46 18.85 -1.77
C SER A 345 9.57 18.51 -0.57
N ASP A 346 8.61 19.37 -0.26
CA ASP A 346 7.56 19.09 0.74
C ASP A 346 6.77 17.82 0.39
N ASN A 347 6.55 17.62 -0.91
CA ASN A 347 5.80 16.50 -1.49
C ASN A 347 6.58 15.16 -1.54
N PHE A 348 7.73 15.07 -0.88
CA PHE A 348 8.47 13.83 -0.76
C PHE A 348 8.00 13.08 0.48
N PHE A 349 7.65 11.80 0.35
CA PHE A 349 7.37 10.94 1.49
C PHE A 349 8.66 10.32 2.01
N VAL A 350 8.85 10.34 3.33
CA VAL A 350 10.00 9.68 3.96
C VAL A 350 9.69 8.20 4.25
N GLY A 351 10.70 7.43 4.69
CA GLY A 351 10.52 5.98 4.91
C GLY A 351 10.62 5.14 3.62
N ASN A 352 11.58 5.44 2.75
CA ASN A 352 11.78 4.75 1.46
C ASN A 352 12.73 3.53 1.52
N ALA A 353 12.95 2.97 2.70
CA ALA A 353 13.88 1.87 2.89
C ALA A 353 13.24 0.74 3.70
N PHE A 354 13.47 -0.50 3.25
CA PHE A 354 13.24 -1.73 3.97
C PHE A 354 14.56 -2.53 3.99
N PRO A 355 15.48 -2.20 4.92
CA PRO A 355 16.81 -2.82 4.94
C PRO A 355 16.77 -4.35 5.09
N THR A 356 15.80 -4.88 5.83
CA THR A 356 15.58 -6.33 5.98
C THR A 356 15.20 -7.00 4.66
N CYS A 357 14.69 -6.23 3.70
CA CYS A 357 14.40 -6.66 2.33
C CYS A 357 15.52 -6.35 1.34
N GLY A 358 16.63 -5.75 1.76
CA GLY A 358 17.67 -5.24 0.86
C GLY A 358 17.21 -4.06 0.00
N ILE A 359 16.11 -3.39 0.38
CA ILE A 359 15.55 -2.24 -0.32
C ILE A 359 16.03 -0.98 0.40
N ASN A 360 16.86 -0.19 -0.28
CA ASN A 360 17.41 1.04 0.28
C ASN A 360 17.57 2.09 -0.81
N PHE A 361 16.48 2.78 -1.14
CA PHE A 361 16.50 3.83 -2.15
C PHE A 361 16.99 5.15 -1.57
N THR A 362 17.85 5.83 -2.31
CA THR A 362 18.10 7.24 -2.13
C THR A 362 16.93 8.06 -2.71
N ALA A 363 16.71 9.28 -2.18
CA ALA A 363 15.72 10.19 -2.75
C ALA A 363 16.00 10.48 -4.24
N GLN A 364 17.28 10.58 -4.62
CA GLN A 364 17.69 10.85 -6.00
C GLN A 364 17.33 9.71 -6.96
N GLU A 365 17.50 8.45 -6.54
CA GLU A 365 17.12 7.28 -7.35
C GLU A 365 15.63 7.23 -7.65
N ILE A 366 14.79 7.58 -6.67
CA ILE A 366 13.34 7.65 -6.85
C ILE A 366 12.96 8.85 -7.72
N MET A 367 13.40 10.05 -7.32
CA MET A 367 12.98 11.29 -7.97
C MET A 367 13.51 11.44 -9.41
N GLY A 368 14.58 10.72 -9.76
CA GLY A 368 15.11 10.64 -11.12
C GLY A 368 14.25 9.82 -12.10
N GLN A 369 13.26 9.05 -11.63
CA GLN A 369 12.39 8.25 -12.49
C GLN A 369 11.25 9.07 -13.11
N THR A 370 10.74 8.60 -14.26
CA THR A 370 9.64 9.30 -14.95
C THR A 370 8.32 9.15 -14.18
N LYS A 371 7.55 10.24 -14.14
CA LYS A 371 6.17 10.26 -13.60
C LYS A 371 5.12 9.77 -14.60
N GLU A 372 5.54 9.30 -15.78
CA GLU A 372 4.61 8.77 -16.79
C GLU A 372 3.85 7.55 -16.25
N ASN A 373 2.67 7.27 -16.81
CA ASN A 373 1.77 6.22 -16.34
C ASN A 373 1.19 6.47 -14.93
N GLN A 374 1.31 7.71 -14.42
CA GLN A 374 0.49 8.21 -13.32
C GLN A 374 -0.99 8.20 -13.69
#